data_AF-A0A7S3KA99-F1
#
_entry.id   AF-A0A7S3KA99-F1
#
_cell.length_a   1.000
_cell.length_b   1.000
_cell.length_c   1.000
_cell.angle_alpha   90.00
_cell.angle_beta   90.00
_cell.angle_gamma   90.00
#
_symmetry.space_group_name_H-M   'P 1'
#
loop_
_entity.id
_entity.type
_entity.pdbx_description
1 polymer ?
#
loop_
_entity_poly.entity_id
_entity_poly.type
_entity_poly.pdbx_seq_one_letter_code
_entity_poly.pdbx_strand_id
1 'polypeptide(L)'
;LLRVVQYCHFKNIMHRDLKPENIIIDPETLQVKVIDFGSSSYFSSYQNLKTSLGTPYYIAPEVLKGKYDKSADTWSIGIVTYLMLTGCPPFQDEDFQAIYQKILKEPLQFYRDQWIYL
;
A
#
# COMPACT_ATOMS: atom_id res chain seq x y z
N LEU A 1 -4.13 1.61 -12.01
CA LEU A 1 -4.05 1.79 -10.55
C LEU A 1 -4.16 3.24 -10.09
N LEU A 2 -3.17 4.11 -10.36
CA LEU A 2 -3.18 5.52 -9.90
C LEU A 2 -4.47 6.29 -10.24
N ARG A 3 -5.03 6.12 -11.46
CA ARG A 3 -6.31 6.74 -11.85
C ARG A 3 -7.49 6.30 -10.97
N VAL A 4 -7.52 5.03 -10.58
CA VAL A 4 -8.59 4.48 -9.72
C VAL A 4 -8.50 5.11 -8.34
N VAL A 5 -7.30 5.14 -7.76
CA VAL A 5 -7.05 5.70 -6.43
C VAL A 5 -7.29 7.21 -6.41
N GLN A 6 -6.86 7.93 -7.44
CA GLN A 6 -7.14 9.35 -7.61
C GLN A 6 -8.66 9.62 -7.62
N TYR A 7 -9.44 8.79 -8.32
CA TYR A 7 -10.90 8.90 -8.34
C TYR A 7 -11.51 8.66 -6.95
N CYS A 8 -11.07 7.62 -6.23
CA CYS A 8 -11.50 7.36 -4.86
C CYS A 8 -11.17 8.55 -3.94
N HIS A 9 -9.94 9.06 -4.02
CA HIS A 9 -9.49 10.20 -3.23
C HIS A 9 -10.28 11.47 -3.54
N PHE A 10 -10.63 11.72 -4.80
CA PHE A 10 -11.51 12.82 -5.19
C PHE A 10 -12.91 12.70 -4.56
N LYS A 11 -13.41 11.46 -4.38
CA LYS A 11 -14.66 11.15 -3.69
C LYS A 11 -14.54 11.07 -2.16
N ASN A 12 -13.41 11.48 -1.59
CA ASN A 12 -13.09 11.34 -0.16
C ASN A 12 -13.10 9.90 0.35
N ILE A 13 -12.82 8.91 -0.49
CA ILE A 13 -12.73 7.50 -0.11
C ILE A 13 -11.27 7.10 -0.04
N MET A 14 -10.87 6.48 1.06
CA MET A 14 -9.58 5.79 1.23
C MET A 14 -9.78 4.29 1.10
N HIS A 15 -8.93 3.60 0.34
CA HIS A 15 -9.04 2.16 0.16
C HIS A 15 -8.55 1.39 1.39
N ARG A 16 -7.41 1.78 1.95
CA ARG A 16 -6.74 1.25 3.17
C ARG A 16 -6.20 -0.18 3.10
N ASP A 17 -6.49 -0.95 2.05
CA ASP A 17 -5.94 -2.31 1.86
C ASP A 17 -5.47 -2.55 0.42
N LEU A 18 -4.69 -1.62 -0.15
CA LEU A 18 -4.12 -1.79 -1.50
C LEU A 18 -2.95 -2.76 -1.45
N LYS A 19 -3.10 -3.88 -2.15
CA LYS A 19 -2.13 -4.97 -2.27
C LYS A 19 -2.35 -5.72 -3.59
N PRO A 20 -1.39 -6.52 -4.08
CA PRO A 20 -1.52 -7.23 -5.36
C PRO A 20 -2.79 -8.08 -5.45
N GLU A 21 -3.20 -8.71 -4.36
CA GLU A 21 -4.39 -9.57 -4.28
C GLU A 21 -5.69 -8.79 -4.55
N ASN A 22 -5.69 -7.48 -4.27
CA ASN A 22 -6.83 -6.59 -4.47
C ASN A 22 -6.74 -5.81 -5.81
N ILE A 23 -5.81 -6.16 -6.68
CA ILE A 23 -5.61 -5.54 -7.99
C ILE A 23 -5.74 -6.63 -9.05
N ILE A 24 -6.85 -6.60 -9.78
CA ILE A 24 -7.13 -7.58 -10.84
C ILE A 24 -6.99 -6.96 -12.22
N ILE A 25 -6.70 -7.80 -13.20
CA ILE A 25 -6.66 -7.43 -14.61
C ILE A 25 -7.80 -8.15 -15.31
N ASP A 26 -8.64 -7.38 -15.98
CA ASP A 26 -9.66 -7.92 -16.87
C ASP A 26 -8.97 -8.57 -18.08
N PRO A 27 -9.13 -9.88 -18.33
CA PRO A 27 -8.35 -10.59 -19.35
C PRO A 27 -8.73 -10.20 -20.79
N GLU A 28 -9.94 -9.68 -21.00
CA GLU A 28 -10.41 -9.29 -22.33
C GLU A 28 -9.98 -7.86 -22.68
N THR A 29 -10.07 -6.95 -21.71
CA THR A 29 -9.81 -5.52 -21.92
C THR A 29 -8.45 -5.06 -21.43
N LEU A 30 -7.72 -5.91 -20.70
CA LEU A 30 -6.47 -5.61 -20.00
C LEU A 30 -6.58 -4.43 -19.01
N GLN A 31 -7.81 -4.08 -18.60
CA GLN A 31 -8.04 -3.00 -17.66
C GLN A 31 -7.74 -3.43 -16.23
N VAL A 32 -6.94 -2.62 -15.53
CA VAL A 32 -6.69 -2.76 -14.10
C VAL A 32 -7.92 -2.33 -13.30
N LYS A 33 -8.43 -3.21 -12.44
CA LYS A 33 -9.53 -2.95 -11.51
C LYS A 33 -9.04 -3.16 -10.08
N VAL A 34 -9.49 -2.30 -9.18
CA VAL A 34 -9.26 -2.45 -7.73
C VAL A 34 -10.51 -3.06 -7.12
N ILE A 35 -10.34 -4.06 -6.26
CA ILE A 35 -11.42 -4.78 -5.59
C ILE A 35 -11.26 -4.70 -4.07
N ASP A 36 -12.25 -5.21 -3.34
CA ASP A 36 -12.28 -5.31 -1.87
C ASP A 36 -12.20 -3.97 -1.11
N PHE A 37 -13.32 -3.25 -1.15
CA PHE A 37 -13.52 -2.01 -0.37
C PHE A 37 -14.01 -2.30 1.07
N GLY A 38 -13.93 -3.53 1.57
CA GLY A 38 -14.38 -3.88 2.93
C GLY A 38 -13.63 -3.13 4.03
N SER A 39 -12.37 -2.79 3.75
CA SER A 39 -11.53 -1.95 4.60
C SER A 39 -11.58 -0.47 4.22
N SER A 40 -12.42 -0.01 3.29
CA SER A 40 -12.44 1.40 2.90
C SER A 40 -13.13 2.29 3.94
N SER A 41 -12.84 3.59 3.94
CA SER A 41 -13.60 4.58 4.73
C SER A 41 -13.70 5.90 3.98
N TYR A 42 -14.71 6.69 4.34
CA TYR A 42 -14.67 8.11 4.04
C TYR A 42 -13.59 8.78 4.89
N PHE A 43 -12.77 9.61 4.26
CA PHE A 43 -11.84 10.47 4.96
C PHE A 43 -12.61 11.44 5.86
N SER A 44 -12.40 11.34 7.17
CA SER A 44 -12.73 12.40 8.12
C SER A 44 -11.42 12.92 8.71
N SER A 45 -11.30 14.25 8.85
CA SER A 45 -10.18 14.88 9.53
C SER A 45 -9.98 14.21 10.90
N TYR A 46 -8.85 13.52 11.07
CA TYR A 46 -8.46 12.79 12.28
C TYR A 46 -9.20 11.46 12.52
N GLN A 47 -8.83 10.43 11.77
CA GLN A 47 -9.22 9.06 12.08
C GLN A 47 -8.16 8.38 12.95
N ASN A 48 -8.47 8.18 14.24
CA ASN A 48 -7.78 7.22 15.11
C ASN A 48 -8.31 5.81 14.80
N LEU A 49 -8.08 5.32 13.58
CA LEU A 49 -8.49 3.97 13.21
C LEU A 49 -7.47 3.00 13.80
N LYS A 50 -7.77 2.50 15.00
CA LYS A 50 -6.98 1.52 15.78
C LYS A 50 -6.91 0.12 15.18
N THR A 51 -7.28 -0.06 13.93
CA THR A 51 -7.38 -1.39 13.34
C THR A 51 -6.18 -1.61 12.44
N SER A 52 -5.24 -2.44 12.93
CA SER A 52 -4.18 -3.06 12.13
C SER A 52 -4.82 -3.97 11.09
N LEU A 53 -5.40 -3.38 10.04
CA LEU A 53 -5.96 -4.08 8.90
C LEU A 53 -4.97 -3.91 7.74
N GLY A 54 -4.50 -5.05 7.22
CA GLY A 54 -3.61 -5.10 6.07
C GLY A 54 -2.49 -6.12 6.28
N THR A 55 -1.97 -6.63 5.16
CA THR A 55 -0.72 -7.40 5.15
C THR A 55 0.43 -6.42 5.46
N PRO A 56 1.31 -6.70 6.43
CA PRO A 56 2.23 -5.71 7.03
C PRO A 56 3.17 -5.02 6.04
N TYR A 57 3.41 -5.60 4.87
CA TYR A 57 4.28 -5.04 3.84
C TYR A 57 3.78 -3.72 3.24
N TYR A 58 2.46 -3.52 3.14
CA TYR A 58 1.87 -2.40 2.40
C TYR A 58 1.43 -1.23 3.29
N ILE A 59 1.59 -1.35 4.61
CA ILE A 59 1.14 -0.36 5.58
C ILE A 59 2.05 0.86 5.59
N ALA A 60 1.47 2.05 5.59
CA ALA A 60 2.22 3.30 5.65
C ALA A 60 2.71 3.61 7.08
N PRO A 61 3.87 4.25 7.25
CA PRO A 61 4.42 4.57 8.57
C PRO A 61 3.50 5.49 9.39
N GLU A 62 2.73 6.36 8.75
CA GLU A 62 1.74 7.23 9.39
C GLU A 62 0.53 6.46 9.94
N VAL A 63 0.17 5.32 9.31
CA VAL A 63 -0.88 4.41 9.79
C VAL A 63 -0.44 3.76 11.10
N LEU A 64 0.82 3.30 11.17
CA LEU A 64 1.42 2.74 12.40
C LEU A 64 1.50 3.77 13.53
N LYS A 65 1.61 5.06 13.20
CA LYS A 65 1.59 6.18 14.16
C LYS A 65 0.18 6.61 14.57
N GLY A 66 -0.86 6.02 13.96
CA GLY A 66 -2.27 6.27 14.28
C GLY A 66 -2.85 7.57 13.73
N LYS A 67 -2.12 8.30 12.87
CA LYS A 67 -2.59 9.53 12.23
C LYS A 67 -2.23 9.49 10.75
N TYR A 68 -3.22 9.23 9.90
CA TYR A 68 -3.01 9.08 8.47
C TYR A 68 -4.16 9.68 7.67
N ASP A 69 -3.89 9.93 6.39
CA ASP A 69 -4.85 10.40 5.41
C ASP A 69 -4.75 9.56 4.12
N LYS A 70 -5.26 10.10 3.02
CA LYS A 70 -5.25 9.48 1.69
C LYS A 70 -3.83 9.12 1.21
N SER A 71 -2.77 9.75 1.74
CA SER A 71 -1.37 9.42 1.43
C SER A 71 -1.03 7.96 1.74
N ALA A 72 -1.73 7.34 2.69
CA ALA A 72 -1.51 5.93 3.03
C ALA A 72 -1.74 5.01 1.82
N ASP A 73 -2.76 5.26 1.00
CA ASP A 73 -2.99 4.51 -0.23
C ASP A 73 -1.85 4.73 -1.23
N THR A 74 -1.30 5.95 -1.30
CA THR A 74 -0.15 6.27 -2.18
C THR A 74 1.10 5.51 -1.75
N TRP A 75 1.34 5.36 -0.44
CA TRP A 75 2.42 4.51 0.08
C TRP A 75 2.23 3.06 -0.37
N SER A 76 1.04 2.48 -0.16
CA SER A 76 0.75 1.10 -0.55
C SER A 76 0.97 0.86 -2.05
N ILE A 77 0.59 1.81 -2.91
CA ILE A 77 0.88 1.77 -4.36
C ILE A 77 2.39 1.76 -4.63
N GLY A 78 3.16 2.55 -3.88
CA GLY A 78 4.62 2.57 -3.96
C GLY A 78 5.23 1.20 -3.64
N ILE A 79 4.76 0.54 -2.57
CA ILE A 79 5.18 -0.82 -2.21
C ILE A 79 4.80 -1.83 -3.30
N VAL A 80 3.56 -1.78 -3.80
CA VAL A 80 3.11 -2.65 -4.91
C VAL A 80 3.98 -2.44 -6.15
N THR A 81 4.34 -1.20 -6.46
CA THR A 81 5.21 -0.86 -7.60
C THR A 81 6.62 -1.38 -7.41
N TYR A 82 7.20 -1.22 -6.21
CA TYR A 82 8.50 -1.81 -5.87
C TYR A 82 8.46 -3.32 -6.08
N LEU A 83 7.46 -4.00 -5.50
CA LEU A 83 7.29 -5.45 -5.61
C LEU A 83 7.18 -5.92 -7.07
N MET A 84 6.44 -5.19 -7.92
CA MET A 84 6.31 -5.54 -9.34
C MET A 84 7.64 -5.43 -10.10
N LEU A 85 8.54 -4.56 -9.68
CA LEU A 85 9.83 -4.31 -10.36
C LEU A 85 10.95 -5.22 -9.87
N THR A 86 10.93 -5.60 -8.59
CA THR A 86 12.01 -6.39 -7.96
C THR A 86 11.63 -7.83 -7.66
N GLY A 87 10.34 -8.16 -7.61
CA GLY A 87 9.83 -9.46 -7.16
C GLY A 87 9.82 -9.65 -5.63
N CYS A 88 10.30 -8.66 -4.85
CA CYS A 88 10.28 -8.71 -3.38
C CYS A 88 9.87 -7.35 -2.77
N PRO A 89 9.15 -7.30 -1.62
CA PRO A 89 8.85 -6.04 -0.97
C PRO A 89 10.12 -5.39 -0.39
N PRO A 90 10.14 -4.05 -0.21
CA PRO A 90 11.33 -3.33 0.23
C PRO A 90 11.68 -3.53 1.72
N PHE A 91 10.67 -3.84 2.54
CA PHE A 91 10.84 -4.12 3.97
C PHE A 91 10.40 -5.56 4.24
N GLN A 92 11.35 -6.42 4.58
CA GLN A 92 11.13 -7.86 4.77
C GLN A 92 11.66 -8.32 6.11
N ASP A 93 10.88 -9.16 6.79
CA ASP A 93 11.29 -9.89 7.98
C ASP A 93 10.35 -11.08 8.19
N GLU A 94 10.75 -12.04 9.02
CA GLU A 94 9.87 -13.15 9.43
C GLU A 94 8.89 -12.69 10.52
N ASP A 95 9.28 -11.70 11.32
CA ASP A 95 8.45 -11.14 12.38
C ASP A 95 7.76 -9.84 11.95
N PHE A 96 6.44 -9.76 12.15
CA PHE A 96 5.66 -8.58 11.78
C PHE A 96 6.06 -7.34 12.56
N GLN A 97 6.45 -7.49 13.84
CA GLN A 97 6.91 -6.36 14.63
C GLN A 97 8.24 -5.81 14.09
N ALA A 98 9.14 -6.69 13.64
CA ALA A 98 10.36 -6.30 12.93
C ALA A 98 10.06 -5.56 11.62
N ILE A 99 9.12 -6.04 10.78
CA ILE A 99 8.68 -5.31 9.57
C ILE A 99 8.21 -3.89 9.93
N TYR A 100 7.38 -3.74 10.96
CA TYR A 100 6.93 -2.42 11.40
C TYR A 100 8.07 -1.52 11.86
N GLN A 101 9.06 -2.07 12.58
CA GLN A 101 10.25 -1.30 12.94
C GLN A 101 11.04 -0.85 11.72
N LYS A 102 11.19 -1.71 10.71
CA LYS A 102 11.86 -1.37 9.44
C LYS A 102 11.13 -0.24 8.73
N ILE A 103 9.81 -0.35 8.55
CA ILE A 103 8.95 0.70 7.95
C ILE A 103 9.09 2.04 8.69
N LEU A 104 9.20 2.01 10.02
CA LEU A 104 9.25 3.23 10.84
C LEU A 104 10.64 3.88 10.90
N LYS A 105 11.72 3.11 10.75
CA LYS A 105 13.09 3.54 11.10
C LYS A 105 14.10 3.42 9.98
N GLU A 106 13.91 2.51 9.04
CA GLU A 106 14.88 2.26 7.98
C GLU A 106 14.56 3.10 6.74
N PRO A 107 15.58 3.68 6.08
CA PRO A 107 15.38 4.30 4.79
C PRO A 107 15.08 3.24 3.73
N LEU A 108 14.23 3.59 2.76
CA LEU A 108 14.02 2.76 1.57
C LEU A 108 15.35 2.62 0.79
N GLN A 109 15.74 1.38 0.48
CA GLN A 109 16.95 1.07 -0.26
C GLN A 109 16.62 0.48 -1.63
N PHE A 110 17.49 0.77 -2.60
CA PHE A 110 17.37 0.28 -3.99
C PHE A 110 18.66 -0.47 -4.33
N TYR A 111 18.68 -1.78 -4.06
CA TYR A 111 19.86 -2.62 -4.26
C TYR A 111 19.97 -3.08 -5.72
N ARG A 112 21.05 -2.73 -6.43
CA ARG A 112 21.19 -2.99 -7.89
C ARG A 112 20.88 -4.43 -8.31
N ASP A 113 21.24 -5.40 -7.50
CA ASP A 113 21.00 -6.83 -7.69
C ASP A 113 19.52 -7.24 -7.64
N GLN A 114 18.65 -6.41 -7.07
CA GLN A 114 17.19 -6.61 -7.07
C GLN A 114 16.50 -5.94 -8.27
N TRP A 115 17.17 -4.99 -8.92
CA TRP A 115 16.62 -4.19 -10.03
C TRP A 115 17.15 -4.68 -11.38
N ILE A 116 17.19 -6.01 -11.59
CA ILE A 116 17.80 -6.64 -12.77
C ILE A 116 17.10 -6.37 -14.10
N TYR A 117 15.89 -5.79 -14.06
CA TYR A 117 15.06 -5.49 -15.24
C TYR A 117 15.10 -4.01 -15.65
N LEU A 118 15.92 -3.18 -14.97
CA LEU A 118 16.19 -1.78 -15.31
C LEU A 118 17.68 -1.59 -15.60
#